data_AF-A0A972Z888-F1
#
_entry.id   AF-A0A972Z888-F1
#
_cell.length_a   1.000
_cell.length_b   1.000
_cell.length_c   1.000
_cell.angle_alpha   90.00
_cell.angle_beta   90.00
_cell.angle_gamma   90.00
#
_symmetry.space_group_name_H-M   'P 1'
#
loop_
_entity.id
_entity.type
_entity.pdbx_description
1 polymer ?
#
loop_
_entity_poly.entity_id
_entity_poly.type
_entity_poly.pdbx_seq_one_letter_code
_entity_poly.pdbx_strand_id
1 'polypeptide(L)'
;MSNSYKICTKCIMDTTDSNIYFDENGVCNHCKEYEERARKELHYDKVGQEKLKQLVNRIKNDGKDKNYDCIIGLSGGMDSSTAAFTVKRLGLRPLALHLDNEWNSEIAVYNIKNIVEKLNIDMRTYKVDWEEFKDLQLPFLKSSISNCEMITDHAIIALMFQTAAKEKIKYIIQGGNIVTEGVLPKSWPH
;
A
#
# COMPACT_ATOMS: atom_id res chain seq x y z
N MET A 1 1.15 -35.36 -14.25
CA MET A 1 2.61 -35.46 -14.01
C MET A 1 2.93 -34.48 -12.89
N SER A 2 3.42 -34.94 -11.74
CA SER A 2 3.83 -34.00 -10.69
C SER A 2 5.01 -33.20 -11.22
N ASN A 3 4.88 -31.88 -11.31
CA ASN A 3 6.02 -31.02 -11.61
C ASN A 3 7.12 -31.31 -10.59
N SER A 4 8.34 -31.59 -11.05
CA SER A 4 9.50 -31.71 -10.16
C SER A 4 9.64 -30.41 -9.39
N TYR A 5 9.81 -30.49 -8.07
CA TYR A 5 10.01 -29.32 -7.22
C TYR A 5 11.18 -28.47 -7.74
N LYS A 6 10.92 -27.16 -7.93
CA LYS A 6 11.90 -26.17 -8.40
C LYS A 6 11.68 -24.85 -7.67
N ILE A 7 12.79 -24.13 -7.43
CA ILE A 7 12.80 -22.81 -6.79
C ILE A 7 13.44 -21.80 -7.75
N CYS A 8 12.87 -20.61 -7.83
CA CYS A 8 13.39 -19.51 -8.62
C CYS A 8 14.73 -19.03 -8.05
N THR A 9 15.73 -18.92 -8.91
CA THR A 9 17.08 -18.45 -8.54
C THR A 9 17.13 -16.97 -8.12
N LYS A 10 16.07 -16.19 -8.38
CA LYS A 10 16.01 -14.74 -8.11
C LYS A 10 15.06 -14.34 -6.98
N CYS A 11 13.87 -14.92 -6.92
CA CYS A 11 12.83 -14.50 -5.96
C CYS A 11 12.37 -15.59 -4.99
N ILE A 12 13.07 -16.74 -4.94
CA ILE A 12 12.78 -17.90 -4.06
C ILE A 12 11.37 -18.50 -4.19
N MET A 13 10.54 -18.02 -5.11
CA MET A 13 9.24 -18.61 -5.42
C MET A 13 9.41 -20.00 -6.03
N ASP A 14 8.53 -20.91 -5.69
CA ASP A 14 8.64 -22.31 -6.07
C ASP A 14 7.35 -22.85 -6.69
N THR A 15 7.37 -24.14 -7.00
CA THR A 15 6.27 -24.88 -7.65
C THR A 15 4.97 -24.98 -6.83
N THR A 16 4.90 -24.39 -5.62
CA THR A 16 3.62 -24.25 -4.88
C THR A 16 2.66 -23.30 -5.58
N ASP A 17 3.16 -22.32 -6.34
CA ASP A 17 2.32 -21.57 -7.26
C ASP A 17 2.03 -22.37 -8.52
N SER A 18 0.76 -22.71 -8.72
CA SER A 18 0.27 -23.47 -9.87
C SER A 18 0.55 -22.81 -11.23
N ASN A 19 0.78 -21.50 -11.26
CA ASN A 19 1.02 -20.74 -12.49
C ASN A 19 2.51 -20.48 -12.77
N ILE A 20 3.41 -20.94 -11.91
CA ILE A 20 4.83 -20.67 -12.06
C ILE A 20 5.46 -21.52 -13.16
N TYR A 21 6.28 -20.89 -13.98
CA TYR A 21 7.16 -21.59 -14.92
C TYR A 21 8.53 -20.92 -14.95
N PHE A 22 9.56 -21.71 -15.26
CA PHE A 22 10.96 -21.31 -15.18
C PHE A 22 11.60 -21.35 -16.56
N ASP A 23 12.53 -20.44 -16.80
CA ASP A 23 13.40 -20.50 -17.98
C ASP A 23 14.61 -21.42 -17.76
N GLU A 24 15.47 -21.49 -18.78
CA GLU A 24 16.72 -22.27 -18.78
C GLU A 24 17.70 -21.88 -17.67
N ASN A 25 17.61 -20.64 -17.16
CA ASN A 25 18.45 -20.12 -16.07
C ASN A 25 17.79 -20.30 -14.69
N GLY A 26 16.62 -20.97 -14.63
CA GLY A 26 15.86 -21.17 -13.40
C GLY A 26 15.15 -19.91 -12.89
N VAL A 27 14.96 -18.88 -13.72
CA VAL A 27 14.23 -17.66 -13.36
C VAL A 27 12.75 -17.84 -13.69
N CYS A 28 11.88 -17.52 -12.72
CA CYS A 28 10.44 -17.68 -12.90
C CYS A 28 9.79 -16.55 -13.73
N ASN A 29 8.60 -16.82 -14.26
CA ASN A 29 7.80 -15.85 -15.00
C ASN A 29 7.46 -14.58 -14.20
N HIS A 30 7.20 -14.67 -12.90
CA HIS A 30 6.90 -13.50 -12.06
C HIS A 30 8.04 -12.48 -12.00
N CYS A 31 9.30 -12.96 -11.97
CA CYS A 31 10.45 -12.07 -12.06
C CYS A 31 10.50 -11.32 -13.39
N LYS A 32 10.16 -12.00 -14.50
CA LYS A 32 10.13 -11.39 -15.84
C LYS A 32 8.99 -10.40 -15.98
N GLU A 33 7.82 -10.74 -15.46
CA GLU A 33 6.67 -9.84 -15.41
C GLU A 33 6.97 -8.60 -14.57
N TYR A 34 7.62 -8.76 -13.42
CA TYR A 34 8.13 -7.65 -12.62
C TYR A 34 9.10 -6.78 -13.40
N GLU A 35 10.11 -7.35 -14.08
CA GLU A 35 11.07 -6.58 -14.87
C GLU A 35 10.40 -5.75 -15.97
N GLU A 36 9.42 -6.33 -16.67
CA GLU A 36 8.65 -5.64 -17.69
C GLU A 36 7.79 -4.51 -17.12
N ARG A 37 7.17 -4.72 -15.94
CA ARG A 37 6.43 -3.67 -15.24
C ARG A 37 7.35 -2.58 -14.71
N ALA A 38 8.43 -2.95 -14.05
CA ALA A 38 9.44 -2.04 -13.52
C ALA A 38 9.97 -1.11 -14.62
N ARG A 39 10.27 -1.64 -15.81
CA ARG A 39 10.71 -0.82 -16.96
C ARG A 39 9.67 0.21 -17.42
N LYS A 40 8.38 -0.08 -17.26
CA LYS A 40 7.26 0.79 -17.70
C LYS A 40 6.83 1.78 -16.62
N GLU A 41 6.88 1.38 -15.36
CA GLU A 41 6.32 2.12 -14.22
C GLU A 41 7.39 2.92 -13.46
N LEU A 42 8.64 2.44 -13.41
CA LEU A 42 9.72 3.13 -12.70
C LEU A 42 10.43 4.14 -13.62
N HIS A 43 10.21 5.42 -13.31
CA HIS A 43 10.82 6.53 -14.04
C HIS A 43 11.75 7.32 -13.10
N TYR A 44 13.03 6.98 -13.11
CA TYR A 44 14.07 7.69 -12.32
C TYR A 44 14.71 8.85 -13.07
N ASP A 45 14.37 9.02 -14.34
CA ASP A 45 14.93 10.03 -15.23
C ASP A 45 14.20 11.38 -15.12
N LYS A 46 14.64 12.35 -15.95
CA LYS A 46 14.02 13.67 -16.02
C LYS A 46 12.54 13.61 -16.43
N VAL A 47 12.16 12.63 -17.25
CA VAL A 47 10.77 12.45 -17.69
C VAL A 47 9.88 12.09 -16.50
N GLY A 48 10.31 11.17 -15.65
CA GLY A 48 9.63 10.82 -14.40
C GLY A 48 9.46 12.02 -13.46
N GLN A 49 10.53 12.80 -13.30
CA GLN A 49 10.50 14.00 -12.45
C GLN A 49 9.50 15.04 -12.95
N GLU A 50 9.44 15.28 -14.27
CA GLU A 50 8.45 16.21 -14.85
C GLU A 50 7.03 15.68 -14.74
N LYS A 51 6.78 14.39 -14.97
CA LYS A 51 5.46 13.76 -14.73
C LYS A 51 5.01 13.93 -13.28
N LEU A 52 5.90 13.67 -12.32
CA LEU A 52 5.62 13.84 -10.90
C LEU A 52 5.30 15.30 -10.56
N LYS A 53 6.11 16.23 -11.05
CA LYS A 53 5.90 17.67 -10.86
C LYS A 53 4.56 18.13 -11.41
N GLN A 54 4.18 17.68 -12.60
CA GLN A 54 2.87 17.98 -13.20
C GLN A 54 1.71 17.43 -12.35
N LEU A 55 1.84 16.18 -11.87
CA LEU A 55 0.85 15.57 -10.98
C LEU A 55 0.70 16.36 -9.67
N VAL A 56 1.81 16.68 -9.00
CA VAL A 56 1.83 17.46 -7.76
C VAL A 56 1.18 18.83 -7.97
N ASN A 57 1.51 19.53 -9.07
CA ASN A 57 0.89 20.82 -9.38
C ASN A 57 -0.62 20.71 -9.59
N ARG A 58 -1.09 19.63 -10.24
CA ARG A 58 -2.53 19.37 -10.39
C ARG A 58 -3.21 19.15 -9.05
N ILE A 59 -2.63 18.32 -8.18
CA ILE A 59 -3.14 18.06 -6.83
C ILE A 59 -3.26 19.37 -6.03
N LYS A 60 -2.21 20.19 -6.04
CA LYS A 60 -2.21 21.51 -5.37
C LYS A 60 -3.30 22.43 -5.91
N ASN A 61 -3.49 22.49 -7.23
CA ASN A 61 -4.50 23.33 -7.85
C ASN A 61 -5.93 22.88 -7.51
N ASP A 62 -6.20 21.56 -7.52
CA ASP A 62 -7.50 20.99 -7.14
C ASP A 62 -7.80 21.12 -5.63
N GLY A 63 -6.76 21.20 -4.81
CA GLY A 63 -6.82 21.43 -3.36
C GLY A 63 -6.76 22.90 -2.96
N LYS A 64 -6.74 23.83 -3.93
CA LYS A 64 -6.71 25.27 -3.64
C LYS A 64 -7.92 25.64 -2.78
N ASP A 65 -7.67 26.51 -1.80
CA ASP A 65 -8.68 27.02 -0.85
C ASP A 65 -9.30 25.96 0.10
N LYS A 66 -8.77 24.72 0.11
CA LYS A 66 -9.09 23.68 1.10
C LYS A 66 -7.99 23.57 2.14
N ASN A 67 -8.30 22.94 3.28
CA ASN A 67 -7.30 22.61 4.30
C ASN A 67 -6.31 21.54 3.79
N TYR A 68 -6.82 20.57 3.03
CA TYR A 68 -6.06 19.44 2.52
C TYR A 68 -6.18 19.32 0.99
N ASP A 69 -5.13 18.83 0.35
CA ASP A 69 -5.11 18.56 -1.09
C ASP A 69 -5.12 17.06 -1.43
N CYS A 70 -4.75 16.20 -0.48
CA CYS A 70 -4.76 14.75 -0.62
C CYS A 70 -5.03 14.03 0.72
N ILE A 71 -5.40 12.76 0.63
CA ILE A 71 -5.47 11.82 1.74
C ILE A 71 -4.30 10.84 1.64
N ILE A 72 -3.71 10.47 2.78
CA ILE A 72 -2.73 9.39 2.86
C ILE A 72 -3.17 8.36 3.91
N GLY A 73 -3.01 7.07 3.60
CA GLY A 73 -3.09 6.02 4.61
C GLY A 73 -1.75 5.91 5.35
N LEU A 74 -1.78 5.88 6.69
CA LEU A 74 -0.57 5.78 7.50
C LEU A 74 -0.67 4.59 8.46
N SER A 75 0.18 3.58 8.27
CA SER A 75 0.22 2.35 9.07
C SER A 75 1.40 2.29 10.06
N GLY A 76 2.36 3.21 9.94
CA GLY A 76 3.63 3.15 10.68
C GLY A 76 4.67 2.20 10.09
N GLY A 77 4.33 1.51 8.99
CA GLY A 77 5.26 0.72 8.18
C GLY A 77 6.14 1.58 7.28
N MET A 78 7.21 0.99 6.74
CA MET A 78 8.22 1.71 5.95
C MET A 78 7.62 2.43 4.73
N ASP A 79 6.78 1.77 3.95
CA ASP A 79 6.30 2.34 2.69
C ASP A 79 5.30 3.48 2.91
N SER A 80 4.34 3.32 3.84
CA SER A 80 3.40 4.40 4.19
C SER A 80 4.11 5.61 4.82
N SER A 81 5.14 5.36 5.63
CA SER A 81 6.02 6.40 6.20
C SER A 81 6.79 7.15 5.12
N THR A 82 7.32 6.42 4.13
CA THR A 82 8.07 6.99 3.00
C THR A 82 7.15 7.81 2.10
N ALA A 83 5.92 7.34 1.87
CA ALA A 83 4.90 8.09 1.15
C ALA A 83 4.55 9.40 1.86
N ALA A 84 4.30 9.36 3.18
CA ALA A 84 4.01 10.55 3.98
C ALA A 84 5.15 11.58 3.92
N PHE A 85 6.39 11.14 4.09
CA PHE A 85 7.58 11.97 3.96
C PHE A 85 7.69 12.61 2.57
N THR A 86 7.49 11.81 1.52
CA THR A 86 7.60 12.26 0.13
C THR A 86 6.54 13.30 -0.22
N VAL A 87 5.27 13.03 0.14
CA VAL A 87 4.14 13.94 -0.08
C VAL A 87 4.41 15.30 0.57
N LYS A 88 4.90 15.32 1.82
CA LYS A 88 5.26 16.57 2.50
C LYS A 88 6.45 17.27 1.87
N ARG A 89 7.49 16.54 1.47
CA ARG A 89 8.65 17.11 0.76
C ARG A 89 8.27 17.75 -0.58
N LEU A 90 7.24 17.21 -1.26
CA LEU A 90 6.66 17.78 -2.48
C LEU A 90 5.79 19.02 -2.20
N GLY A 91 5.61 19.40 -0.93
CA GLY A 91 4.87 20.57 -0.49
C GLY A 91 3.35 20.41 -0.60
N LEU A 92 2.85 19.17 -0.56
CA LEU A 92 1.42 18.87 -0.44
C LEU A 92 0.96 18.98 1.02
N ARG A 93 -0.35 19.11 1.21
CA ARG A 93 -1.03 19.22 2.51
C ARG A 93 -1.93 18.00 2.73
N PRO A 94 -1.35 16.85 3.14
CA PRO A 94 -2.11 15.63 3.34
C PRO A 94 -2.93 15.67 4.64
N LEU A 95 -4.11 15.02 4.59
CA LEU A 95 -4.79 14.47 5.76
C LEU A 95 -4.39 13.00 5.89
N ALA A 96 -3.68 12.64 6.97
CA ALA A 96 -3.36 11.26 7.26
C ALA A 96 -4.54 10.53 7.91
N LEU A 97 -4.81 9.32 7.46
CA LEU A 97 -5.82 8.43 8.03
C LEU A 97 -5.15 7.15 8.52
N HIS A 98 -5.54 6.72 9.71
CA HIS A 98 -5.13 5.47 10.31
C HIS A 98 -6.37 4.70 10.75
N LEU A 99 -6.48 3.42 10.38
CA LEU A 99 -7.48 2.51 10.92
C LEU A 99 -6.83 1.76 12.09
N ASP A 100 -7.41 1.92 13.28
CA ASP A 100 -7.01 1.17 14.46
C ASP A 100 -8.00 0.04 14.70
N ASN A 101 -7.57 -1.18 14.38
CA ASN A 101 -8.31 -2.41 14.59
C ASN A 101 -7.87 -3.17 15.86
N GLU A 102 -7.20 -2.49 16.80
CA GLU A 102 -6.62 -3.03 18.04
C GLU A 102 -5.46 -4.02 17.84
N TRP A 103 -5.03 -4.27 16.60
CA TRP A 103 -3.86 -5.11 16.29
C TRP A 103 -2.56 -4.34 16.14
N ASN A 104 -2.56 -3.04 16.43
CA ASN A 104 -1.40 -2.19 16.28
C ASN A 104 -0.25 -2.63 17.21
N SER A 105 0.93 -2.83 16.63
CA SER A 105 2.16 -3.00 17.43
C SER A 105 2.59 -1.69 18.06
N GLU A 106 3.25 -1.74 19.23
CA GLU A 106 3.81 -0.56 19.89
C GLU A 106 4.77 0.22 18.96
N ILE A 107 5.53 -0.50 18.13
CA ILE A 107 6.46 0.07 17.14
C ILE A 107 5.69 0.86 16.08
N ALA A 108 4.60 0.31 15.55
CA ALA A 108 3.78 1.00 14.56
C ALA A 108 3.19 2.30 15.14
N VAL A 109 2.64 2.25 16.36
CA VAL A 109 2.11 3.42 17.07
C VAL A 109 3.20 4.48 17.28
N TYR A 110 4.39 4.07 17.73
CA TYR A 110 5.54 4.95 17.91
C TYR A 110 5.97 5.61 16.59
N ASN A 111 6.05 4.84 15.50
CA ASN A 111 6.41 5.35 14.18
C ASN A 111 5.39 6.36 13.67
N ILE A 112 4.09 6.03 13.74
CA ILE A 112 3.00 6.94 13.35
C ILE A 112 3.13 8.27 14.08
N LYS A 113 3.26 8.24 15.41
CA LYS A 113 3.41 9.44 16.24
C LYS A 113 4.59 10.30 15.77
N ASN A 114 5.76 9.69 15.62
CA ASN A 114 6.97 10.40 15.18
C ASN A 114 6.81 11.05 13.80
N ILE A 115 6.20 10.36 12.85
CA ILE A 115 6.02 10.86 11.49
C ILE A 115 5.07 12.04 11.48
N VAL A 116 3.93 11.91 12.15
CA VAL A 116 2.91 12.96 12.28
C VAL A 116 3.50 14.21 12.92
N GLU A 117 4.22 14.07 14.03
CA GLU A 117 4.83 15.19 14.76
C GLU A 117 5.94 15.85 13.94
N LYS A 118 6.90 15.07 13.43
CA LYS A 118 8.08 15.63 12.71
C LYS A 118 7.71 16.26 11.38
N LEU A 119 6.70 15.73 10.69
CA LEU A 119 6.25 16.27 9.41
C LEU A 119 5.15 17.32 9.57
N ASN A 120 4.59 17.50 10.77
CA ASN A 120 3.44 18.37 11.02
C ASN A 120 2.30 18.05 10.04
N ILE A 121 1.81 16.81 10.11
CA ILE A 121 0.69 16.28 9.31
C ILE A 121 -0.52 16.14 10.23
N ASP A 122 -1.68 16.65 9.82
CA ASP A 122 -2.92 16.35 10.52
C ASP A 122 -3.29 14.89 10.32
N MET A 123 -3.60 14.18 11.40
CA MET A 123 -3.99 12.77 11.36
C MET A 123 -5.36 12.56 12.02
N ARG A 124 -6.16 11.66 11.44
CA ARG A 124 -7.34 11.09 12.07
C ARG A 124 -7.19 9.59 12.20
N THR A 125 -7.39 9.10 13.42
CA THR A 125 -7.49 7.68 13.70
C THR A 125 -8.96 7.29 13.75
N TYR A 126 -9.34 6.27 12.99
CA TYR A 126 -10.62 5.61 13.12
C TYR A 126 -10.42 4.29 13.87
N LYS A 127 -10.89 4.25 15.10
CA LYS A 127 -10.86 3.06 15.92
C LYS A 127 -12.14 2.27 15.71
N VAL A 128 -12.02 1.02 15.26
CA VAL A 128 -13.17 0.12 15.10
C VAL A 128 -13.69 -0.33 16.46
N ASP A 129 -14.94 -0.78 16.52
CA ASP A 129 -15.42 -1.51 17.69
C ASP A 129 -14.72 -2.87 17.75
N TRP A 130 -14.05 -3.14 18.87
CA TRP A 130 -13.26 -4.36 19.04
C TRP A 130 -14.11 -5.63 19.01
N GLU A 131 -15.28 -5.60 19.63
CA GLU A 131 -16.14 -6.79 19.72
C GLU A 131 -16.72 -7.11 18.34
N GLU A 132 -17.15 -6.10 17.58
CA GLU A 132 -17.60 -6.25 16.20
C GLU A 132 -16.47 -6.75 15.28
N PHE A 133 -15.31 -6.10 15.33
CA PHE A 133 -14.19 -6.46 14.45
C PHE A 133 -13.69 -7.89 14.73
N LYS A 134 -13.56 -8.27 16.00
CA LYS A 134 -13.17 -9.62 16.40
C LYS A 134 -14.19 -10.68 15.95
N ASP A 135 -15.48 -10.39 16.07
CA ASP A 135 -16.54 -11.32 15.62
C ASP A 135 -16.51 -11.54 14.10
N LEU A 136 -16.20 -10.48 13.34
CA LEU A 136 -16.00 -10.58 11.88
C LEU A 136 -14.70 -11.31 11.51
N GLN A 137 -13.58 -11.04 12.18
CA GLN A 137 -12.26 -11.59 11.83
C GLN A 137 -12.12 -13.07 12.21
N LEU A 138 -12.78 -13.52 13.27
CA LEU A 138 -12.68 -14.89 13.77
C LEU A 138 -13.09 -15.96 12.72
N PRO A 139 -14.21 -15.83 11.98
CA PRO A 139 -14.53 -16.71 10.85
C PRO A 139 -13.46 -16.76 9.74
N PHE A 140 -12.81 -15.63 9.42
CA PHE A 140 -11.75 -15.57 8.40
C PHE A 140 -10.54 -16.40 8.85
N LEU A 141 -10.13 -16.26 10.12
CA LEU A 141 -9.06 -17.07 10.70
C LEU A 141 -9.44 -18.56 10.76
N LYS A 142 -10.67 -18.90 11.19
CA LYS A 142 -11.14 -20.29 11.31
C LYS A 142 -11.30 -21.00 9.97
N SER A 143 -11.66 -20.27 8.92
CA SER A 143 -11.85 -20.83 7.58
C SER A 143 -10.54 -21.17 6.86
N SER A 144 -9.38 -20.81 7.43
CA SER A 144 -8.05 -21.07 6.85
C SER A 144 -7.90 -20.56 5.41
N ILE A 145 -8.64 -19.51 5.06
CA ILE A 145 -8.44 -18.79 3.81
C ILE A 145 -7.17 -17.96 3.90
N SER A 146 -6.49 -17.77 2.78
CA SER A 146 -5.21 -17.07 2.75
C SER A 146 -5.32 -15.56 3.01
N ASN A 147 -6.49 -14.97 2.82
CA ASN A 147 -6.72 -13.54 3.07
C ASN A 147 -7.48 -13.31 4.39
N CYS A 148 -6.80 -13.51 5.52
CA CYS A 148 -7.40 -13.33 6.84
C CYS A 148 -7.64 -11.85 7.22
N GLU A 149 -6.98 -10.91 6.54
CA GLU A 149 -7.04 -9.46 6.81
C GLU A 149 -8.01 -8.70 5.91
N MET A 150 -8.77 -9.39 5.06
CA MET A 150 -9.69 -8.76 4.11
C MET A 150 -10.69 -7.77 4.75
N ILE A 151 -11.06 -7.98 6.01
CA ILE A 151 -11.94 -7.06 6.76
C ILE A 151 -11.22 -5.74 7.08
N THR A 152 -9.96 -5.82 7.51
CA THR A 152 -9.10 -4.65 7.72
C THR A 152 -8.92 -3.88 6.42
N ASP A 153 -8.57 -4.57 5.33
CA ASP A 153 -8.35 -3.95 4.03
C ASP A 153 -9.61 -3.26 3.50
N HIS A 154 -10.76 -3.93 3.62
CA HIS A 154 -12.05 -3.37 3.26
C HIS A 154 -12.35 -2.09 4.06
N ALA A 155 -12.15 -2.13 5.39
CA ALA A 155 -12.39 -0.99 6.25
C ALA A 155 -11.44 0.18 5.95
N ILE A 156 -10.15 -0.06 5.69
CA ILE A 156 -9.18 0.96 5.29
C ILE A 156 -9.62 1.65 4.01
N ILE A 157 -9.97 0.87 2.98
CA ILE A 157 -10.43 1.40 1.69
C ILE A 157 -11.70 2.22 1.88
N ALA A 158 -12.71 1.66 2.54
CA ALA A 158 -13.98 2.35 2.79
C ALA A 158 -13.77 3.68 3.53
N LEU A 159 -12.94 3.68 4.58
CA LEU A 159 -12.61 4.88 5.36
C LEU A 159 -11.97 5.97 4.48
N MET A 160 -11.00 5.60 3.64
CA MET A 160 -10.34 6.55 2.74
C MET A 160 -11.32 7.16 1.75
N PHE A 161 -12.16 6.34 1.10
CA PHE A 161 -13.15 6.83 0.13
C PHE A 161 -14.25 7.68 0.77
N GLN A 162 -14.78 7.26 1.93
CA GLN A 162 -15.78 8.03 2.68
C GLN A 162 -15.21 9.39 3.11
N THR A 163 -13.97 9.40 3.61
CA THR A 163 -13.30 10.65 4.01
C THR A 163 -13.02 11.54 2.80
N ALA A 164 -12.56 10.97 1.67
CA ALA A 164 -12.34 11.70 0.44
C ALA A 164 -13.63 12.39 -0.05
N ALA A 165 -14.75 11.67 -0.03
CA ALA A 165 -16.06 12.20 -0.40
C ALA A 165 -16.51 13.31 0.56
N LYS A 166 -16.41 13.08 1.88
CA LYS A 166 -16.81 14.04 2.92
C LYS A 166 -16.01 15.35 2.85
N GLU A 167 -14.70 15.25 2.71
CA GLU A 167 -13.77 16.40 2.66
C GLU A 167 -13.64 16.99 1.25
N LYS A 168 -14.32 16.40 0.24
CA LYS A 168 -14.24 16.78 -1.17
C LYS A 168 -12.80 16.77 -1.70
N ILE A 169 -12.01 15.79 -1.28
CA ILE A 169 -10.63 15.56 -1.71
C ILE A 169 -10.64 14.55 -2.85
N LYS A 170 -9.97 14.88 -3.97
CA LYS A 170 -9.97 14.04 -5.18
C LYS A 170 -8.87 12.96 -5.17
N TYR A 171 -7.85 13.12 -4.33
CA TYR A 171 -6.62 12.34 -4.38
C TYR A 171 -6.42 11.55 -3.09
N ILE A 172 -6.32 10.23 -3.23
CA ILE A 172 -5.87 9.31 -2.18
C ILE A 172 -4.51 8.78 -2.64
N ILE A 173 -3.48 8.95 -1.81
CA ILE A 173 -2.12 8.48 -2.10
C ILE A 173 -1.84 7.29 -1.17
N GLN A 174 -1.42 6.18 -1.76
CA GLN A 174 -1.09 4.95 -1.07
C GLN A 174 0.40 4.66 -1.15
N GLY A 175 0.93 3.93 -0.18
CA GLY A 175 2.34 3.55 -0.09
C GLY A 175 2.71 2.29 -0.88
N GLY A 176 1.98 1.89 -1.91
CA GLY A 176 2.31 0.68 -2.67
C GLY A 176 3.68 0.78 -3.33
N ASN A 177 4.48 -0.28 -3.24
CA ASN A 177 5.87 -0.29 -3.70
C ASN A 177 6.15 -1.45 -4.67
N ILE A 178 6.18 -1.13 -5.97
CA ILE A 178 6.45 -2.11 -7.02
C ILE A 178 7.78 -2.85 -6.81
N VAL A 179 8.80 -2.20 -6.25
CA VAL A 179 10.15 -2.78 -6.10
C VAL A 179 10.12 -3.99 -5.15
N THR A 180 9.26 -3.96 -4.14
CA THR A 180 9.15 -5.01 -3.12
C THR A 180 7.95 -5.92 -3.33
N GLU A 181 6.89 -5.44 -3.99
CA GLU A 181 5.60 -6.15 -4.11
C GLU A 181 5.34 -6.72 -5.52
N GLY A 182 6.19 -6.39 -6.49
CA GLY A 182 5.88 -6.60 -7.91
C GLY A 182 5.98 -8.03 -8.43
N VAL A 183 6.43 -9.00 -7.62
CA VAL A 183 6.60 -10.42 -8.01
C VAL A 183 5.48 -11.34 -7.52
N LEU A 184 4.45 -10.80 -6.87
CA LEU A 184 3.36 -11.63 -6.33
C LEU A 184 2.48 -12.23 -7.46
N PRO A 185 2.13 -13.54 -7.37
CA PRO A 185 1.28 -14.18 -8.36
C PRO A 185 -0.13 -13.60 -8.38
N LYS A 186 -0.70 -13.43 -9.57
CA LYS A 186 -2.11 -13.03 -9.75
C LYS A 186 -3.11 -14.06 -9.21
N SER A 187 -2.69 -15.33 -9.08
CA SER A 187 -3.50 -16.41 -8.52
C SER A 187 -3.65 -16.32 -7.01
N TRP A 188 -2.77 -15.59 -6.33
CA TRP A 188 -2.86 -15.43 -4.89
C TRP A 188 -3.83 -14.29 -4.59
N PRO A 189 -4.81 -14.50 -3.71
CA PRO A 189 -5.82 -13.51 -3.46
C PRO A 189 -5.18 -12.23 -2.91
N HIS A 190 -5.64 -11.11 -3.47
CA HIS A 190 -5.47 -9.75 -2.96
C HIS A 190 -6.72 -9.35 -2.19
#